data_AF-A0A7Y2TF96-F1
#
_entry.id   AF-A0A7Y2TF96-F1
#
_cell.length_a   1.000
_cell.length_b   1.000
_cell.length_c   1.000
_cell.angle_alpha   90.00
_cell.angle_beta   90.00
_cell.angle_gamma   90.00
#
_symmetry.space_group_name_H-M   'P 1'
#
loop_
_entity.id
_entity.type
_entity.pdbx_description
1 polymer ?
#
loop_
_entity_poly.entity_id
_entity_poly.type
_entity_poly.pdbx_seq_one_letter_code
_entity_poly.pdbx_strand_id
1 'polypeptide(L)'
;MANVTRLIYNHFPHHWIGFYRVVESELVLGPFNGPIACTRIAYGKGVCGTAWKENKTIIVDDVHQFPGHIACSALSNSEIVVPCSRNNVVFAVLDIDSDQFSAFDNIDKNYLEQLVQLL
;
A
#
# COMPACT_ATOMS: atom_id res chain seq x y z
N MET A 1 11.22 4.11 6.85
CA MET A 1 9.92 3.41 6.76
C MET A 1 9.29 3.15 8.13
N ALA A 2 9.94 2.49 9.11
CA ALA A 2 9.30 2.18 10.41
C ALA A 2 8.72 3.39 11.18
N ASN A 3 9.48 4.49 11.30
CA ASN A 3 8.95 5.70 11.96
C ASN A 3 7.81 6.34 11.17
N VAL A 4 7.82 6.22 9.84
CA VAL A 4 6.79 6.78 8.96
C VAL A 4 5.50 5.98 9.09
N THR A 5 5.56 4.65 9.09
CA THR A 5 4.36 3.83 9.31
C THR A 5 3.75 4.11 10.68
N ARG A 6 4.59 4.29 11.72
CA ARG A 6 4.10 4.62 13.05
C ARG A 6 3.49 6.03 13.11
N LEU A 7 4.07 7.00 12.41
CA LEU A 7 3.53 8.36 12.30
C LEU A 7 2.14 8.34 11.65
N ILE A 8 1.99 7.65 10.51
CA ILE A 8 0.70 7.51 9.84
C ILE A 8 -0.29 6.82 10.78
N TYR A 9 0.08 5.68 11.36
CA TYR A 9 -0.80 4.93 12.29
C TYR A 9 -1.30 5.79 13.45
N ASN A 10 -0.49 6.69 14.00
CA ASN A 10 -0.89 7.54 15.12
C ASN A 10 -1.89 8.65 14.74
N HIS A 11 -1.91 9.09 13.48
CA HIS A 11 -2.71 10.26 13.02
C HIS A 11 -3.79 9.91 12.00
N PHE A 12 -3.68 8.75 11.38
CA PHE A 12 -4.56 8.22 10.34
C PHE A 12 -4.63 6.69 10.51
N PRO A 13 -5.27 6.21 11.60
CA PRO A 13 -5.28 4.80 11.96
C PRO A 13 -6.19 3.99 11.04
N HIS A 14 -5.66 2.91 10.48
CA HIS A 14 -6.38 1.94 9.66
C HIS A 14 -6.02 0.51 10.06
N HIS A 15 -6.71 -0.47 9.48
CA HIS A 15 -6.56 -1.89 9.79
C HIS A 15 -5.12 -2.38 9.59
N TRP A 16 -4.49 -1.94 8.50
CA TRP A 16 -3.09 -2.22 8.23
C TRP A 16 -2.41 -1.03 7.54
N ILE A 17 -1.20 -0.66 7.97
CA ILE A 17 -0.40 0.41 7.38
C ILE A 17 1.05 -0.06 7.30
N GLY A 18 1.62 -0.16 6.11
CA GLY A 18 2.96 -0.68 5.95
C GLY A 18 3.61 -0.43 4.62
N PHE A 19 4.85 -0.90 4.50
CA PHE A 19 5.57 -0.85 3.25
C PHE A 19 5.89 -2.25 2.74
N TYR A 20 5.83 -2.42 1.43
CA TYR A 20 6.54 -3.48 0.72
C TYR A 20 7.69 -2.88 -0.07
N ARG A 21 8.86 -3.49 -0.01
CA ARG A 21 10.08 -3.00 -0.69
C ARG A 21 10.36 -3.85 -1.92
N VAL A 22 10.81 -3.22 -2.99
CA VAL A 22 11.29 -3.95 -4.17
C VAL A 22 12.61 -4.62 -3.80
N VAL A 23 12.63 -5.94 -3.78
CA VAL A 23 13.82 -6.77 -3.58
C VAL A 23 13.87 -7.74 -4.75
N GLU A 24 14.87 -7.54 -5.61
CA GLU A 24 15.00 -8.26 -6.88
C GLU A 24 13.76 -8.09 -7.77
N SER A 25 12.97 -9.15 -7.94
CA SER A 25 11.79 -9.20 -8.82
C SER A 25 10.47 -9.30 -8.05
N GLU A 26 10.49 -9.03 -6.74
CA GLU A 26 9.32 -9.12 -5.88
C GLU A 26 9.24 -7.94 -4.90
N LEU A 27 8.02 -7.67 -4.46
CA LEU A 27 7.76 -6.85 -3.29
C LEU A 27 7.90 -7.71 -2.03
N VAL A 28 8.78 -7.32 -1.12
CA VAL A 28 9.04 -8.01 0.16
C VAL A 28 8.59 -7.14 1.32
N LEU A 29 7.87 -7.75 2.26
CA LEU A 29 7.31 -7.08 3.43
C LEU A 29 8.40 -6.29 4.20
N GLY A 30 8.11 -5.01 4.41
CA GLY A 30 8.89 -4.07 5.21
C GLY A 30 8.24 -3.78 6.56
N PRO A 31 8.60 -2.67 7.22
CA PRO A 31 7.95 -2.24 8.45
C PRO A 31 6.45 -1.96 8.23
N PHE A 32 5.62 -2.36 9.19
CA PHE A 32 4.16 -2.15 9.16
C PHE A 32 3.59 -2.02 10.58
N ASN A 33 2.36 -1.54 10.70
CA ASN A 33 1.50 -1.60 11.89
C ASN A 33 0.19 -2.28 11.47
N GLY A 34 -0.19 -3.36 12.15
CA GLY A 34 -1.38 -4.14 11.83
C GLY A 34 -1.20 -5.63 12.12
N PRO A 35 -2.17 -6.49 11.74
CA PRO A 35 -2.02 -7.94 11.82
C PRO A 35 -0.96 -8.47 10.85
N ILE A 36 -0.62 -9.76 10.99
CA ILE A 36 0.33 -10.45 10.10
C ILE A 36 -0.15 -10.37 8.65
N ALA A 37 0.78 -10.07 7.72
CA ALA A 37 0.51 -9.93 6.29
C ALA A 37 1.37 -10.88 5.45
N CYS A 38 1.03 -10.99 4.16
CA CYS A 38 1.83 -11.73 3.17
C CYS A 38 3.27 -11.22 3.13
N THR A 39 4.26 -12.10 2.98
CA THR A 39 5.68 -11.69 3.02
C THR A 39 6.23 -11.29 1.65
N ARG A 40 5.63 -11.79 0.56
CA ARG A 40 6.08 -11.57 -0.84
C ARG A 40 4.90 -11.35 -1.78
N ILE A 41 5.04 -10.41 -2.71
CA ILE A 41 4.04 -10.07 -3.74
C ILE A 41 4.77 -9.96 -5.09
N ALA A 42 4.25 -10.65 -6.11
CA ALA A 42 4.84 -10.64 -7.45
C ALA A 42 4.49 -9.36 -8.24
N TYR A 43 5.35 -8.98 -9.19
CA TYR A 43 5.14 -7.82 -10.06
C TYR A 43 3.80 -7.87 -10.80
N GLY A 44 3.01 -6.79 -10.71
CA GLY A 44 1.70 -6.69 -11.37
C GLY A 44 0.61 -7.58 -10.77
N LYS A 45 0.79 -8.14 -9.56
CA LYS A 45 -0.20 -8.99 -8.88
C LYS A 45 -0.78 -8.30 -7.65
N GLY A 46 -2.11 -8.39 -7.50
CA GLY A 46 -2.85 -7.64 -6.48
C GLY A 46 -2.73 -6.13 -6.65
N VAL A 47 -3.28 -5.37 -5.71
CA VAL A 47 -3.26 -3.90 -5.74
C VAL A 47 -1.83 -3.40 -5.60
N CYS A 48 -1.09 -3.89 -4.60
CA CYS A 48 0.34 -3.62 -4.40
C CYS A 48 1.21 -3.84 -5.64
N GLY A 49 1.13 -5.01 -6.26
CA GLY A 49 1.94 -5.30 -7.46
C GLY A 49 1.49 -4.49 -8.68
N THR A 50 0.22 -4.14 -8.78
CA THR A 50 -0.30 -3.28 -9.86
C THR A 50 0.21 -1.84 -9.71
N ALA A 51 0.19 -1.28 -8.49
CA ALA A 51 0.73 0.04 -8.20
C ALA A 51 2.23 0.10 -8.50
N TRP A 52 2.97 -0.97 -8.16
CA TRP A 52 4.37 -1.11 -8.54
C TRP A 52 4.55 -1.14 -10.07
N LYS A 53 3.72 -1.92 -10.78
CA LYS A 53 3.81 -2.03 -12.24
C LYS A 53 3.51 -0.73 -12.98
N GLU A 54 2.47 -0.03 -12.55
CA GLU A 54 2.00 1.19 -13.22
C GLU A 54 2.75 2.44 -12.76
N ASN A 55 3.54 2.36 -11.68
CA ASN A 55 4.12 3.50 -10.98
C ASN A 55 3.07 4.59 -10.73
N LYS A 56 1.90 4.16 -10.24
CA LYS A 56 0.75 5.03 -10.01
C LYS A 56 0.06 4.62 -8.71
N THR A 57 -0.43 5.61 -7.96
CA THR A 57 -1.29 5.36 -6.81
C THR A 57 -2.61 4.74 -7.24
N ILE A 58 -3.02 3.68 -6.53
CA ILE A 58 -4.28 2.97 -6.75
C ILE A 58 -5.12 3.12 -5.49
N ILE A 59 -6.37 3.55 -5.68
CA ILE A 59 -7.41 3.55 -4.65
C ILE A 59 -8.42 2.48 -5.06
N VAL A 60 -8.77 1.61 -4.11
CA VAL A 60 -9.74 0.53 -4.31
C VAL A 60 -10.85 0.68 -3.28
N ASP A 61 -12.04 1.05 -3.76
CA ASP A 61 -13.24 1.23 -2.94
C ASP A 61 -13.77 -0.08 -2.32
N ASP A 62 -13.63 -1.17 -3.07
CA ASP A 62 -13.98 -2.53 -2.68
C ASP A 62 -12.92 -3.52 -3.22
N VAL A 63 -12.06 -4.01 -2.33
CA VAL A 63 -10.97 -4.93 -2.70
C VAL A 63 -11.48 -6.25 -3.26
N HIS A 64 -12.70 -6.67 -2.89
CA HIS A 64 -13.30 -7.91 -3.38
C HIS A 64 -13.71 -7.81 -4.86
N GLN A 65 -13.85 -6.59 -5.38
CA GLN A 65 -14.13 -6.32 -6.80
C GLN A 65 -12.87 -6.09 -7.64
N PHE A 66 -11.69 -5.99 -7.02
CA PHE A 66 -10.45 -5.73 -7.73
C PHE A 66 -9.98 -6.96 -8.54
N PRO A 67 -9.77 -6.85 -9.87
CA PRO A 67 -9.33 -7.98 -10.68
C PRO A 67 -7.98 -8.53 -10.25
N GLY A 68 -7.94 -9.82 -9.90
CA GLY A 68 -6.70 -10.45 -9.42
C GLY A 68 -6.33 -10.06 -8.00
N HIS A 69 -7.32 -9.65 -7.18
CA HIS A 69 -7.15 -9.44 -5.75
C HIS A 69 -6.50 -10.65 -5.08
N ILE A 70 -5.44 -10.38 -4.32
CA ILE A 70 -4.79 -11.35 -3.44
C ILE A 70 -5.19 -10.93 -2.03
N ALA A 71 -6.22 -11.57 -1.48
CA ALA A 71 -6.67 -11.28 -0.13
C ALA A 71 -5.58 -11.70 0.87
N CYS A 72 -4.79 -10.74 1.35
CA CYS A 72 -3.83 -10.96 2.44
C CYS A 72 -4.49 -10.84 3.82
N SER A 73 -5.60 -10.13 3.94
CA SER A 73 -6.43 -10.05 5.15
C SER A 73 -7.91 -10.17 4.82
N ALA A 74 -8.64 -11.03 5.55
CA ALA A 74 -10.09 -11.21 5.36
C ALA A 74 -10.93 -10.01 5.81
N LEU A 75 -10.32 -9.06 6.53
CA LEU A 75 -10.99 -7.87 7.06
C LEU A 75 -10.76 -6.62 6.21
N SER A 76 -9.86 -6.64 5.23
CA SER A 76 -9.67 -5.50 4.33
C SER A 76 -10.86 -5.39 3.37
N ASN A 77 -11.46 -4.21 3.30
CA ASN A 77 -12.60 -3.88 2.45
C ASN A 77 -12.26 -2.77 1.44
N SER A 78 -11.38 -1.83 1.78
CA SER A 78 -10.79 -0.88 0.84
C SER A 78 -9.29 -0.72 1.08
N GLU A 79 -8.56 -0.33 0.04
CA GLU A 79 -7.09 -0.26 0.05
C GLU A 79 -6.62 0.98 -0.72
N ILE A 80 -5.58 1.65 -0.23
CA ILE A 80 -4.81 2.63 -1.01
C ILE A 80 -3.34 2.24 -1.03
N VAL A 81 -2.80 2.12 -2.24
CA VAL A 81 -1.39 1.82 -2.46
C VAL A 81 -0.71 2.97 -3.18
N VAL A 82 0.34 3.51 -2.58
CA VAL A 82 1.12 4.63 -3.08
C VAL A 82 2.55 4.18 -3.41
N PRO A 83 3.01 4.26 -4.66
CA PRO A 83 4.37 3.89 -5.03
C PRO A 83 5.40 4.92 -4.53
N CYS A 84 6.43 4.44 -3.85
CA CYS A 84 7.63 5.21 -3.53
C CYS A 84 8.60 5.11 -4.73
N SER A 85 8.73 6.18 -5.50
CA SER A 85 9.58 6.21 -6.71
C SER A 85 10.66 7.28 -6.66
N ARG A 86 11.82 6.96 -7.24
CA ARG A 86 12.93 7.90 -7.49
C ARG A 86 13.40 7.71 -8.92
N ASN A 87 13.53 8.80 -9.68
CA ASN A 87 13.87 8.75 -11.10
C ASN A 87 12.98 7.80 -11.91
N ASN A 88 11.68 7.79 -11.64
CA ASN A 88 10.68 6.91 -12.26
C ASN A 88 10.89 5.40 -12.01
N VAL A 89 11.72 5.04 -11.01
CA VAL A 89 11.92 3.66 -10.56
C VAL A 89 11.29 3.51 -9.17
N VAL A 90 10.32 2.61 -9.06
CA VAL A 90 9.68 2.26 -7.78
C VAL A 90 10.65 1.41 -6.97
N PHE A 91 10.92 1.81 -5.72
CA PHE A 91 11.76 1.07 -4.79
C PHE A 91 10.97 0.48 -3.61
N ALA A 92 9.74 0.95 -3.40
CA ALA A 92 8.80 0.42 -2.43
C ALA A 92 7.37 0.87 -2.78
N VAL A 93 6.38 0.29 -2.12
CA VAL A 93 5.02 0.81 -2.07
C VAL A 93 4.62 1.01 -0.61
N LEU A 94 3.95 2.11 -0.30
CA LEU A 94 3.16 2.29 0.90
C LEU A 94 1.79 1.68 0.64
N ASP A 95 1.32 0.86 1.56
CA ASP A 95 0.06 0.15 1.47
C ASP A 95 -0.73 0.37 2.77
N ILE A 96 -2.01 0.71 2.62
CA ILE A 96 -2.93 1.00 3.71
C ILE A 96 -4.28 0.32 3.43
N ASP A 97 -4.64 -0.62 4.30
CA ASP A 97 -5.91 -1.35 4.29
C ASP A 97 -6.88 -0.77 5.31
N SER A 98 -8.15 -0.65 4.93
CA SER A 98 -9.25 -0.29 5.83
C SER A 98 -10.28 -1.42 5.93
N ASP A 99 -10.90 -1.57 7.10
CA ASP A 99 -12.04 -2.46 7.30
C ASP A 99 -13.37 -1.83 6.85
N GLN A 100 -13.35 -0.58 6.39
CA GLN A 100 -14.48 0.11 5.76
C GLN A 100 -14.34 0.09 4.24
N PHE A 101 -15.46 0.08 3.52
CA PHE A 101 -15.49 0.33 2.07
C PHE A 101 -15.29 1.81 1.78
N SER A 102 -14.70 2.13 0.61
CA SER A 102 -14.45 3.52 0.15
C SER A 102 -13.83 4.42 1.21
N ALA A 103 -12.85 3.90 1.97
CA ALA A 103 -12.28 4.64 3.09
C ALA A 103 -11.27 5.72 2.65
N PHE A 104 -10.85 5.71 1.39
CA PHE A 104 -9.80 6.58 0.87
C PHE A 104 -10.30 7.40 -0.31
N ASP A 105 -9.81 8.62 -0.42
CA ASP A 105 -10.14 9.52 -1.52
C ASP A 105 -8.91 10.22 -2.13
N ASN A 106 -9.16 11.24 -2.96
CA ASN A 106 -8.10 12.02 -3.59
C ASN A 106 -7.32 12.90 -2.60
N ILE A 107 -7.91 13.30 -1.48
CA ILE A 107 -7.20 14.04 -0.42
C ILE A 107 -6.14 13.13 0.19
N ASP A 108 -6.52 11.91 0.56
CA ASP A 108 -5.60 10.92 1.12
C ASP A 108 -4.45 10.64 0.16
N LYS A 109 -4.78 10.35 -1.11
CA LYS A 109 -3.79 10.16 -2.17
C LYS A 109 -2.81 11.34 -2.25
N ASN A 110 -3.31 12.57 -2.33
CA ASN A 110 -2.46 13.74 -2.53
C ASN A 110 -1.46 13.94 -1.38
N TYR A 111 -1.88 13.72 -0.14
CA TYR A 111 -1.01 13.89 1.03
C TYR A 111 -0.08 12.70 1.24
N LEU A 112 -0.53 11.47 0.98
CA LEU A 112 0.31 10.28 1.06
C LEU A 112 1.38 10.29 -0.05
N GLU A 113 1.06 10.73 -1.26
CA GLU A 113 2.03 10.93 -2.35
C GLU A 113 3.12 11.95 -1.95
N GLN A 114 2.74 13.08 -1.35
CA GLN A 114 3.72 14.05 -0.82
C GLN A 114 4.58 13.46 0.29
N LEU A 115 3.99 12.66 1.19
CA LEU A 115 4.70 12.01 2.28
C LEU A 115 5.76 11.03 1.76
N VAL A 116 5.42 10.17 0.79
CA VAL A 116 6.37 9.19 0.26
C VAL A 116 7.47 9.82 -0.60
N GLN A 117 7.27 11.02 -1.15
CA GLN A 117 8.31 11.77 -1.85
C GLN A 117 9.46 12.20 -0.92
N LEU A 118 9.24 12.21 0.40
CA LEU A 118 10.26 12.53 1.39
C LEU A 118 11.15 11.32 1.74
N LEU A 119 10.88 10.13 1.17
CA LEU A 119 11.61 8.87 1.43
C LEU A 119 12.78 8.66 0.49
#